data_AF-A0A7S3AK99-F1
#
_entry.id   AF-A0A7S3AK99-F1
#
_cell.length_a   1.000
_cell.length_b   1.000
_cell.length_c   1.000
_cell.angle_alpha   90.00
_cell.angle_beta   90.00
_cell.angle_gamma   90.00
#
_symmetry.space_group_name_H-M   'P 1'
#
loop_
_entity.id
_entity.type
_entity.pdbx_description
1 polymer ?
#
loop_
_entity_poly.entity_id
_entity_poly.type
_entity_poly.pdbx_seq_one_letter_code
_entity_poly.pdbx_strand_id
1 'polypeptide(L)'
;MPSLDGGDGSHSCPAFVANAAVYGNCFQWHVDADPSQLPPGLPEWLAGHGSYENGSAGKPLFVSLIVYLDEEWRREWDAETLFIEPESGAGLLVQPRPGRAVLMHQDVLHRVSTPSLIARRPRYSLVWKLIFVPTQLHAEGSSVRKSETICRPEWGVPIHLSPRPHPEPDDARSGVCASDSD
;
A
#
# COMPACT_ATOMS: atom_id res chain seq x y z
N MET A 1 27.56 -24.79 10.02
CA MET A 1 26.26 -25.38 9.61
C MET A 1 25.53 -25.86 10.85
N PRO A 2 24.64 -25.05 11.45
CA PRO A 2 23.61 -25.59 12.33
C PRO A 2 22.31 -25.84 11.56
N SER A 3 21.58 -26.81 12.09
CA SER A 3 20.44 -27.56 11.59
C SER A 3 19.16 -26.73 11.38
N LEU A 4 18.38 -27.19 10.40
CA LEU A 4 16.99 -26.81 10.17
C LEU A 4 16.12 -27.50 11.24
N ASP A 5 15.82 -26.80 12.33
CA ASP A 5 14.70 -27.18 13.19
C ASP A 5 13.41 -26.55 12.66
N GLY A 6 12.42 -27.42 12.46
CA GLY A 6 11.06 -27.06 12.06
C GLY A 6 10.39 -26.23 13.14
N GLY A 7 10.24 -24.93 12.87
CA GLY A 7 9.32 -24.07 13.59
C GLY A 7 7.95 -24.13 12.94
N ASP A 8 6.94 -24.51 13.71
CA ASP A 8 5.54 -24.25 13.41
C ASP A 8 5.40 -22.76 13.06
N GLY A 9 5.14 -22.49 11.78
CA GLY A 9 5.23 -21.17 11.16
C GLY A 9 4.08 -20.27 11.57
N SER A 10 3.97 -19.95 12.86
CA SER A 10 3.11 -18.87 13.34
C SER A 10 3.64 -17.56 12.78
N HIS A 11 3.14 -17.16 11.61
CA HIS A 11 3.38 -15.85 11.02
C HIS A 11 2.72 -14.77 11.89
N SER A 12 3.47 -14.24 12.86
CA SER A 12 3.06 -13.05 13.59
C SER A 12 3.15 -11.85 12.64
N CYS A 13 2.00 -11.35 12.18
CA CYS A 13 1.92 -10.06 11.53
C CYS A 13 1.64 -9.01 12.62
N PRO A 14 2.65 -8.27 13.09
CA PRO A 14 2.43 -7.29 14.14
C PRO A 14 1.51 -6.18 13.60
N ALA A 15 0.37 -5.96 14.26
CA ALA A 15 -0.59 -4.93 13.88
C ALA A 15 -0.01 -3.50 13.97
N PHE A 16 1.08 -3.34 14.72
CA PHE A 16 1.83 -2.10 14.82
C PHE A 16 3.33 -2.36 14.90
N VAL A 17 4.14 -1.44 14.36
CA VAL A 17 5.61 -1.48 14.42
C VAL A 17 6.13 -0.08 14.78
N ALA A 18 6.98 0.00 15.80
CA ALA A 18 7.72 1.22 16.14
C ALA A 18 9.17 1.09 15.65
N ASN A 19 9.58 2.01 14.78
CA ASN A 19 10.93 2.04 14.20
C ASN A 19 11.75 3.19 14.78
N ALA A 20 13.02 2.92 15.09
CA ALA A 20 14.01 3.89 15.52
C ALA A 20 15.26 3.76 14.63
N ALA A 21 15.16 4.20 13.38
CA ALA A 21 16.24 4.05 12.41
C ALA A 21 17.43 4.93 12.80
N VAL A 22 18.64 4.39 12.78
CA VAL A 22 19.89 5.13 13.03
C VAL A 22 20.86 4.98 11.87
N TYR A 23 21.83 5.88 11.78
CA TYR A 23 22.92 5.79 10.80
C TYR A 23 23.57 4.40 10.82
N GLY A 24 23.78 3.85 9.62
CA GLY A 24 24.40 2.53 9.43
C GLY A 24 23.40 1.36 9.44
N ASN A 25 22.12 1.60 9.74
CA ASN A 25 21.08 0.58 9.52
C ASN A 25 20.87 0.32 8.03
N CYS A 26 20.60 -0.94 7.68
CA CYS A 26 20.26 -1.38 6.33
C CYS A 26 18.81 -1.86 6.28
N PHE A 27 17.95 -1.16 5.52
CA PHE A 27 16.57 -1.54 5.30
C PHE A 27 16.40 -2.06 3.88
N GLN A 28 15.83 -3.27 3.77
CA GLN A 28 15.56 -3.90 2.49
C GLN A 28 14.25 -3.40 1.88
N TRP A 29 14.17 -3.46 0.56
CA TRP A 29 12.89 -3.31 -0.14
C TRP A 29 11.95 -4.44 0.27
N HIS A 30 10.72 -4.08 0.64
CA HIS A 30 9.69 -5.03 1.03
C HIS A 30 8.29 -4.46 0.79
N VAL A 31 7.31 -5.35 0.84
CA VAL A 31 5.89 -5.03 0.99
C VAL A 31 5.47 -5.42 2.41
N ASP A 32 4.46 -4.74 2.96
CA ASP A 32 3.97 -5.02 4.30
C ASP A 32 3.09 -6.27 4.36
N ALA A 33 2.28 -6.46 3.32
CA ALA A 33 1.41 -7.61 3.08
C ALA A 33 0.89 -7.57 1.63
N ASP A 34 0.65 -8.74 1.04
CA ASP A 34 0.05 -8.90 -0.28
C ASP A 34 -1.13 -9.88 -0.17
N PRO A 35 -2.40 -9.43 -0.37
CA PRO A 35 -3.57 -10.29 -0.28
C PRO A 35 -3.58 -11.42 -1.32
N SER A 36 -2.76 -11.33 -2.37
CA SER A 36 -2.63 -12.39 -3.36
C SER A 36 -1.73 -13.54 -2.90
N GLN A 37 -0.87 -13.29 -1.91
CA GLN A 37 0.17 -14.20 -1.42
C GLN A 37 0.03 -14.53 0.07
N LEU A 38 -1.18 -14.45 0.61
CA LEU A 38 -1.41 -14.70 2.03
C LEU A 38 -1.09 -16.15 2.42
N PRO A 39 -0.45 -16.38 3.59
CA PRO A 39 -0.10 -17.72 4.04
C PRO A 39 -1.34 -18.53 4.43
N PRO A 40 -1.26 -19.87 4.46
CA PRO A 40 -2.29 -20.71 5.05
C PRO A 40 -2.43 -20.43 6.56
N GLY A 41 -3.60 -20.71 7.14
CA GLY A 41 -3.84 -20.56 8.59
C GLY A 41 -4.26 -19.16 9.05
N LEU A 42 -4.67 -18.29 8.11
CA LEU A 42 -5.24 -16.99 8.45
C LEU A 42 -6.54 -17.07 9.26
N PRO A 43 -6.90 -16.00 9.99
CA PRO A 43 -8.23 -15.89 10.59
C PRO A 43 -9.35 -16.17 9.58
N GLU A 44 -10.36 -16.90 10.01
CA GLU A 44 -11.47 -17.38 9.17
C GLU A 44 -12.14 -16.26 8.36
N TRP A 45 -12.32 -15.09 8.99
CA TRP A 45 -12.93 -13.92 8.35
C TRP A 45 -12.15 -13.44 7.12
N LEU A 46 -10.82 -13.60 7.10
CA LEU A 46 -9.97 -13.23 5.98
C LEU A 46 -9.86 -14.38 4.97
N ALA A 47 -9.80 -15.62 5.46
CA ALA A 47 -9.70 -16.82 4.62
C ALA A 47 -10.88 -16.93 3.64
N GLY A 48 -12.08 -16.50 4.03
CA GLY A 48 -13.27 -16.51 3.17
C GLY A 48 -13.18 -15.68 1.89
N HIS A 49 -12.22 -14.75 1.79
CA HIS A 49 -12.06 -13.91 0.60
C HIS A 49 -11.16 -14.52 -0.49
N GLY A 50 -10.39 -15.56 -0.18
CA GLY A 50 -9.40 -16.15 -1.08
C GLY A 50 -8.23 -15.22 -1.38
N SER A 51 -7.47 -15.55 -2.44
CA SER A 51 -6.41 -14.69 -3.00
C SER A 51 -7.03 -13.65 -3.94
N TYR A 52 -6.61 -12.39 -3.84
CA TYR A 52 -7.11 -11.28 -4.67
C TYR A 52 -6.10 -10.12 -4.73
N GLU A 53 -6.26 -9.23 -5.71
CA GLU A 53 -5.48 -8.00 -5.83
C GLU A 53 -5.97 -6.95 -4.84
N ASN A 54 -5.07 -6.29 -4.11
CA ASN A 54 -5.44 -5.28 -3.14
C ASN A 54 -6.23 -4.13 -3.81
N GLY A 55 -7.34 -3.71 -3.21
CA GLY A 55 -8.25 -2.73 -3.80
C GLY A 55 -9.31 -3.30 -4.76
N SER A 56 -9.38 -4.62 -4.90
CA SER A 56 -10.51 -5.30 -5.54
C SER A 56 -11.84 -4.91 -4.87
N ALA A 57 -12.86 -4.62 -5.68
CA ALA A 57 -14.17 -4.21 -5.17
C ALA A 57 -14.81 -5.31 -4.30
N GLY A 58 -15.38 -4.92 -3.16
CA GLY A 58 -16.02 -5.85 -2.22
C GLY A 58 -15.05 -6.78 -1.48
N LYS A 59 -13.73 -6.57 -1.59
CA LYS A 59 -12.70 -7.29 -0.82
C LYS A 59 -12.13 -6.39 0.29
N PRO A 60 -11.58 -6.98 1.37
CA PRO A 60 -10.86 -6.20 2.38
C PRO A 60 -9.70 -5.43 1.77
N LEU A 61 -9.50 -4.19 2.20
CA LEU A 61 -8.45 -3.31 1.71
C LEU A 61 -7.30 -3.26 2.73
N PHE A 62 -6.10 -3.65 2.29
CA PHE A 62 -4.91 -3.70 3.15
C PHE A 62 -4.16 -2.37 3.07
N VAL A 63 -4.05 -1.68 4.21
CA VAL A 63 -3.51 -0.31 4.29
C VAL A 63 -2.46 -0.20 5.38
N SER A 64 -1.34 0.45 5.09
CA SER A 64 -0.37 0.87 6.10
C SER A 64 -0.44 2.37 6.35
N LEU A 65 -0.41 2.75 7.63
CA LEU A 65 -0.27 4.13 8.08
C LEU A 65 1.09 4.32 8.74
N ILE A 66 1.94 5.18 8.19
CA ILE A 66 3.22 5.57 8.77
C ILE A 66 3.09 6.98 9.34
N VAL A 67 3.46 7.18 10.60
CA VAL A 67 3.54 8.50 11.24
C VAL A 67 4.97 8.78 11.69
N TYR A 68 5.54 9.92 11.29
CA TYR A 68 6.88 10.35 11.69
C TYR A 68 6.80 11.16 12.99
N LEU A 69 7.54 10.72 14.01
CA LEU A 69 7.35 11.15 15.40
C LEU A 69 8.35 12.20 15.88
N ASP A 70 9.45 12.41 15.17
CA ASP A 70 10.43 13.44 15.55
C ASP A 70 9.83 14.84 15.49
N GLU A 71 10.04 15.64 16.54
CA GLU A 71 9.60 17.04 16.60
C GLU A 71 10.30 17.94 15.56
N GLU A 72 11.49 17.54 15.14
CA GLU A 72 12.27 18.20 14.09
C GLU A 72 12.91 17.13 13.20
N TRP A 73 12.81 17.31 11.89
CA TRP A 73 13.64 16.57 10.94
C TRP A 73 14.10 17.46 9.79
N ARG A 74 15.41 17.65 9.69
CA ARG A 74 16.01 18.49 8.64
C ARG A 74 16.25 17.68 7.38
N ARG A 75 16.20 18.33 6.21
CA ARG A 75 16.40 17.67 4.91
C ARG A 75 17.76 16.98 4.85
N GLU A 76 18.79 17.59 5.43
CA GLU A 76 20.18 17.08 5.38
C GLU A 76 20.39 15.84 6.28
N TRP A 77 19.37 15.44 7.04
CA TRP A 77 19.38 14.24 7.88
C TRP A 77 18.91 12.98 7.14
N ASP A 78 18.52 13.10 5.87
CA ASP A 78 18.04 12.02 5.00
C ASP A 78 16.88 11.23 5.64
N ALA A 79 16.96 9.89 5.63
CA ALA A 79 16.00 8.96 6.24
C ALA A 79 14.58 8.97 5.65
N GLU A 80 14.45 9.30 4.37
CA GLU A 80 13.20 9.23 3.64
C GLU A 80 12.67 7.81 3.49
N THR A 81 11.34 7.72 3.49
CA THR A 81 10.68 6.51 2.99
C THR A 81 10.59 6.60 1.48
N LEU A 82 11.11 5.57 0.81
CA LEU A 82 11.16 5.44 -0.63
C LEU A 82 10.10 4.43 -1.06
N PHE A 83 9.30 4.79 -2.06
CA PHE A 83 8.33 3.94 -2.72
C PHE A 83 8.74 3.78 -4.18
N ILE A 84 8.57 2.58 -4.73
CA ILE A 84 8.88 2.33 -6.14
C ILE A 84 7.79 1.46 -6.76
N GLU A 85 7.46 1.77 -8.00
CA GLU A 85 6.69 0.88 -8.86
C GLU A 85 7.70 0.00 -9.63
N PRO A 86 7.68 -1.33 -9.48
CA PRO A 86 8.76 -2.18 -9.97
C PRO A 86 8.91 -2.24 -11.51
N GLU A 87 7.84 -1.99 -12.27
CA GLU A 87 7.80 -2.21 -13.71
C GLU A 87 8.39 -1.02 -14.48
N SER A 88 7.92 0.18 -14.17
CA SER A 88 8.41 1.46 -14.69
C SER A 88 9.68 1.95 -13.99
N GLY A 89 9.94 1.50 -12.75
CA GLY A 89 11.00 2.01 -11.90
C GLY A 89 10.74 3.44 -11.38
N ALA A 90 9.56 4.01 -11.64
CA ALA A 90 9.16 5.30 -11.10
C ALA A 90 8.97 5.19 -9.58
N GLY A 91 9.29 6.27 -8.86
CA GLY A 91 9.23 6.23 -7.40
C GLY A 91 8.85 7.56 -6.76
N LEU A 92 8.49 7.47 -5.50
CA LEU A 92 8.18 8.59 -4.63
C LEU A 92 9.13 8.57 -3.42
N LEU A 93 9.62 9.74 -3.06
CA LEU A 93 10.44 9.95 -1.87
C LEU A 93 9.66 10.81 -0.87
N VAL A 94 9.51 10.31 0.35
CA VAL A 94 8.81 11.01 1.42
C VAL A 94 9.76 11.32 2.56
N GLN A 95 10.02 12.61 2.74
CA GLN A 95 10.77 13.11 3.90
C GLN A 95 10.00 12.88 5.20
N PRO A 96 10.67 12.46 6.30
CA PRO A 96 10.04 12.16 7.57
C PRO A 96 9.77 13.43 8.39
N ARG A 97 8.96 14.35 7.83
CA ARG A 97 8.66 15.62 8.51
C ARG A 97 7.85 15.39 9.80
N PRO A 98 8.05 16.23 10.83
CA PRO A 98 7.31 16.12 12.09
C PRO A 98 5.80 15.98 11.89
N GLY A 99 5.19 14.94 12.47
CA GLY A 99 3.76 14.69 12.44
C GLY A 99 3.18 14.30 11.06
N ARG A 100 4.02 14.17 10.02
CA ARG A 100 3.53 13.74 8.71
C ARG A 100 3.05 12.30 8.79
N ALA A 101 1.88 12.06 8.19
CA ALA A 101 1.31 10.75 7.99
C ALA A 101 1.42 10.35 6.51
N VAL A 102 1.72 9.08 6.26
CA VAL A 102 1.63 8.44 4.93
C VAL A 102 0.64 7.30 5.04
N LEU A 103 -0.40 7.35 4.22
CA LEU A 103 -1.33 6.24 4.03
C LEU A 103 -1.02 5.58 2.69
N MET A 104 -0.85 4.27 2.68
CA MET A 104 -0.49 3.52 1.47
C MET A 104 -1.15 2.15 1.47
N HIS A 105 -1.31 1.56 0.28
CA HIS A 105 -1.61 0.14 0.20
C HIS A 105 -0.40 -0.69 0.69
N GLN A 106 -0.64 -1.83 1.35
CA GLN A 106 0.43 -2.65 1.95
C GLN A 106 1.30 -3.39 0.95
N ASP A 107 0.81 -3.58 -0.27
CA ASP A 107 1.47 -4.22 -1.40
C ASP A 107 2.33 -3.25 -2.23
N VAL A 108 2.47 -1.99 -1.79
CA VAL A 108 3.41 -1.03 -2.39
C VAL A 108 4.84 -1.36 -1.96
N LEU A 109 5.74 -1.57 -2.92
CA LEU A 109 7.15 -1.83 -2.65
C LEU A 109 7.84 -0.58 -2.08
N HIS A 110 8.42 -0.72 -0.89
CA HIS A 110 9.02 0.42 -0.20
C HIS A 110 10.23 0.04 0.66
N ARG A 111 11.01 1.05 1.04
CA ARG A 111 12.07 0.94 2.04
C ARG A 111 12.33 2.27 2.73
N VAL A 112 13.08 2.23 3.83
CA VAL A 112 13.59 3.41 4.51
C VAL A 112 15.06 3.63 4.11
N SER A 113 15.44 4.86 3.76
CA SER A 113 16.86 5.22 3.68
C SER A 113 17.43 5.37 5.08
N THR A 114 18.72 5.07 5.26
CA THR A 114 19.37 5.24 6.57
C THR A 114 19.49 6.75 6.87
N PRO A 115 19.30 7.20 8.12
CA PRO A 115 19.66 8.57 8.49
C PRO A 115 21.11 8.88 8.16
N SER A 116 21.37 10.13 7.78
CA SER A 116 22.72 10.59 7.51
C SER A 116 23.57 10.61 8.80
N LEU A 117 24.89 10.52 8.67
CA LEU A 117 25.81 10.53 9.82
C LEU A 117 25.68 11.82 10.65
N ILE A 118 25.33 12.93 10.01
CA ILE A 118 25.21 14.24 10.67
C ILE A 118 23.93 14.39 11.51
N ALA A 119 22.94 13.51 11.33
CA ALA A 119 21.72 13.53 12.14
C ALA A 119 22.03 13.29 13.63
N ARG A 120 22.97 12.36 13.93
CA ARG A 120 23.38 11.97 15.30
C ARG A 120 22.21 11.63 16.25
N ARG A 121 21.07 11.24 15.68
CA ARG A 121 19.85 10.89 16.38
C ARG A 121 19.08 9.83 15.59
N PRO A 122 18.25 9.00 16.26
CA PRO A 122 17.33 8.11 15.57
C PRO A 122 16.21 8.89 14.89
N ARG A 123 15.69 8.31 13.80
CA ARG A 123 14.42 8.67 13.16
C ARG A 123 13.31 7.77 13.68
N TYR A 124 12.34 8.35 14.36
CA TYR A 124 11.21 7.62 14.93
C TYR A 124 10.01 7.60 13.99
N SER A 125 9.41 6.41 13.83
CA SER A 125 8.12 6.29 13.17
C SER A 125 7.28 5.18 13.76
N LEU A 126 5.97 5.38 13.76
CA LEU A 126 4.98 4.37 14.10
C LEU A 126 4.25 3.93 12.83
N VAL A 127 4.16 2.62 12.63
CA VAL A 127 3.47 2.01 11.50
C VAL A 127 2.30 1.20 12.03
N TRP A 128 1.09 1.47 11.53
CA TRP A 128 -0.09 0.63 11.75
C TRP A 128 -0.40 -0.17 10.51
N LYS A 129 -0.63 -1.46 10.69
CA LYS A 129 -1.11 -2.38 9.65
C LYS A 129 -2.61 -2.53 9.81
N LEU A 130 -3.36 -1.98 8.85
CA LEU A 130 -4.82 -1.86 8.89
C LEU A 130 -5.44 -2.71 7.79
N ILE A 131 -6.60 -3.31 8.07
CA ILE A 131 -7.44 -3.96 7.07
C ILE A 131 -8.82 -3.33 7.16
N PHE A 132 -9.25 -2.64 6.11
CA PHE A 132 -10.59 -2.07 6.02
C PHE A 132 -11.53 -3.09 5.39
N VAL A 133 -12.50 -3.56 6.18
CA VAL A 133 -13.48 -4.55 5.73
C VAL A 133 -14.68 -3.80 5.15
N PRO A 134 -15.12 -4.10 3.91
CA PRO A 134 -16.29 -3.48 3.33
C PRO A 134 -17.53 -3.84 4.16
N THR A 135 -18.31 -2.83 4.56
CA THR A 135 -19.63 -3.06 5.15
C THR A 135 -20.54 -3.63 4.06
N GLN A 136 -21.03 -4.86 4.21
CA GLN A 136 -22.00 -5.45 3.29
C GLN A 136 -23.27 -4.57 3.19
N LEU A 137 -23.33 -3.73 2.17
CA LEU A 137 -24.53 -3.04 1.69
C LEU A 137 -24.38 -2.80 0.18
N HIS A 138 -24.22 -3.87 -0.59
CA HIS A 138 -24.66 -3.85 -1.99
C HIS A 138 -26.07 -4.42 -2.03
N ALA A 139 -27.05 -3.53 -1.92
CA ALA A 139 -28.40 -3.82 -2.38
C ALA A 139 -28.29 -4.26 -3.85
N GLU A 140 -28.94 -5.37 -4.19
CA GLU A 140 -29.04 -5.89 -5.55
C GLU A 140 -29.51 -4.75 -6.48
N GLY A 141 -28.68 -4.38 -7.47
CA GLY A 141 -29.02 -3.37 -8.48
C GLY A 141 -28.16 -2.10 -8.52
N SER A 142 -27.20 -1.89 -7.59
CA SER A 142 -26.25 -0.79 -7.71
C SER A 142 -25.17 -1.10 -8.75
N SER A 143 -25.16 -0.38 -9.89
CA SER A 143 -24.09 -0.46 -10.87
C SER A 143 -22.74 -0.16 -10.21
N VAL A 144 -21.88 -1.17 -10.18
CA VAL A 144 -20.61 -1.19 -9.46
C VAL A 144 -19.68 -0.10 -9.99
N ARG A 145 -19.26 0.84 -9.14
CA ARG A 145 -18.08 1.66 -9.43
C ARG A 145 -16.83 1.02 -8.82
N LYS A 146 -15.88 0.75 -9.72
CA LYS A 146 -14.41 0.82 -9.64
C LYS A 146 -13.79 0.74 -8.25
N SER A 147 -12.99 -0.31 -8.02
CA SER A 147 -11.90 -0.47 -7.04
C SER A 147 -12.04 0.28 -5.71
N GLU A 148 -12.05 -0.48 -4.62
CA GLU A 148 -11.94 0.11 -3.28
C GLU A 148 -10.58 0.80 -3.17
N THR A 149 -10.62 2.12 -2.90
CA THR A 149 -9.42 2.94 -2.84
C THR A 149 -9.33 3.67 -1.53
N ILE A 150 -8.11 3.89 -1.04
CA ILE A 150 -7.84 4.78 0.11
C ILE A 150 -8.05 6.27 -0.23
N CYS A 151 -8.23 6.61 -1.52
CA CYS A 151 -8.38 8.00 -1.93
C CYS A 151 -9.68 8.58 -1.38
N ARG A 152 -9.58 9.70 -0.68
CA ARG A 152 -10.71 10.49 -0.19
C ARG A 152 -10.53 11.94 -0.62
N PRO A 153 -11.55 12.60 -1.19
CA PRO A 153 -11.43 14.01 -1.61
C PRO A 153 -10.90 14.93 -0.52
N GLU A 154 -11.27 14.67 0.74
CA GLU A 154 -10.85 15.42 1.93
C GLU A 154 -9.39 15.20 2.35
N TRP A 155 -8.72 14.16 1.84
CA TRP A 155 -7.31 13.85 2.16
C TRP A 155 -6.31 14.40 1.13
N GLY A 156 -6.82 15.07 0.09
CA GLY A 156 -6.01 15.65 -0.99
C GLY A 156 -5.90 14.75 -2.22
N VAL A 157 -5.06 15.16 -3.17
CA VAL A 157 -4.87 14.44 -4.43
C VAL A 157 -3.99 13.21 -4.19
N PRO A 158 -4.47 12.00 -4.48
CA PRO A 158 -3.67 10.79 -4.32
C PRO A 158 -2.52 10.75 -5.33
N ILE A 159 -1.40 10.18 -4.90
CA ILE A 159 -0.28 9.88 -5.79
C ILE A 159 -0.45 8.44 -6.26
N HIS A 160 -0.59 8.26 -7.57
CA HIS A 160 -0.61 6.96 -8.20
C HIS A 160 0.81 6.64 -8.68
N LEU A 161 1.38 5.54 -8.19
CA LEU A 161 2.70 5.08 -8.62
C LEU A 161 2.64 4.31 -9.95
N SER A 162 1.50 3.69 -10.25
CA SER A 162 1.20 3.08 -11.55
C SER A 162 0.23 3.98 -12.35
N PRO A 163 0.41 4.10 -13.68
CA PRO A 163 -0.63 4.67 -14.53
C PRO A 163 -1.87 3.76 -14.44
N ARG A 164 -3.07 4.35 -14.32
CA ARG A 164 -4.30 3.54 -14.47
C ARG A 164 -4.21 2.81 -15.82
N PRO A 165 -4.62 1.53 -15.93
CA PRO A 165 -4.95 1.01 -17.24
C PRO A 165 -5.93 2.00 -17.89
N HIS A 166 -5.62 2.42 -19.11
CA HIS A 166 -6.55 3.23 -19.90
C HIS A 166 -7.92 2.54 -19.83
N PRO A 167 -9.03 3.27 -19.65
CA PRO A 167 -10.32 2.66 -19.89
C PRO A 167 -10.28 2.08 -21.30
N GLU A 168 -10.52 0.77 -21.43
CA GLU A 168 -10.78 0.20 -22.75
C GLU A 168 -11.89 1.02 -23.41
N PRO A 169 -11.78 1.35 -24.70
CA PRO A 169 -12.84 2.06 -25.40
C PRO A 169 -14.03 1.11 -25.56
N ASP A 170 -14.96 1.15 -24.60
CA ASP A 170 -16.29 0.53 -24.75
C ASP A 170 -17.04 1.20 -25.92
N ASP A 171 -17.51 0.35 -26.82
CA ASP A 171 -18.73 0.53 -27.63
C ASP A 171 -18.85 1.75 -28.55
N ALA A 172 -17.85 2.01 -29.37
CA ALA A 172 -18.02 2.81 -30.59
C ALA A 172 -18.22 1.93 -31.84
N ARG A 173 -19.24 1.05 -31.87
CA ARG A 173 -19.72 0.38 -33.11
C ARG A 173 -21.05 -0.37 -32.94
N SER A 174 -22.12 0.32 -32.55
CA SER A 174 -23.49 -0.12 -32.86
C SER A 174 -24.36 1.07 -33.24
N GLY A 175 -24.02 1.67 -34.39
CA GLY A 175 -24.81 2.71 -35.02
C GLY A 175 -24.70 2.54 -36.53
N VAL A 176 -25.27 1.45 -37.04
CA VAL A 176 -25.56 1.31 -38.47
C VAL A 176 -26.47 2.47 -38.85
N CYS A 177 -25.94 3.48 -39.54
CA CYS A 177 -26.78 4.43 -40.25
C CYS A 177 -27.45 3.66 -41.39
N ALA A 178 -28.76 3.52 -41.26
CA ALA A 178 -29.64 3.09 -42.32
C ALA A 178 -29.43 3.99 -43.55
N SER A 179 -29.46 3.33 -44.71
CA SER A 179 -29.71 3.88 -46.02
C SER A 179 -30.80 4.96 -46.02
N ASP A 180 -30.63 5.99 -46.82
CA ASP A 180 -31.72 6.47 -47.67
C ASP A 180 -31.17 6.92 -49.03
N SER A 181 -31.81 6.39 -50.05
CA SER A 181 -31.69 6.75 -51.46
C SER A 181 -32.76 7.80 -51.77
N ASP A 182 -32.37 8.87 -52.45
CA ASP A 182 -33.07 9.46 -53.61
C ASP A 182 -32.25 10.63 -54.18
#